data_AF-A0A0D1KJD1-F1
#
_entry.id   AF-A0A0D1KJD1-F1
#
_cell.length_a   1.000
_cell.length_b   1.000
_cell.length_c   1.000
_cell.angle_alpha   90.00
_cell.angle_beta   90.00
_cell.angle_gamma   90.00
#
_symmetry.space_group_name_H-M   'P 1'
#
loop_
_entity.id
_entity.type
_entity.pdbx_description
1 polymer ?
#
loop_
_entity_poly.entity_id
_entity_poly.type
_entity_poly.pdbx_seq_one_letter_code
_entity_poly.pdbx_strand_id
1 'polypeptide(L)'
;MNGQTPARHYYKKLVPSLILILNCIQFLSHPAKADPILLALVFAVYLAFIWIIPYVASTAVSLSIFIGLWLLTDFFWAVSGQEQGAAFFLLVFLMVYAAIKLPARLSLILTVCLIGGNAFFLYSVFDSSWDDIISNISIMIGLYVFFSSMRFRREARKEAERNHAELAKMHVQLEHAHKELQKAHAELQEASVLSLRYAVLEERTRIARDIHDSIGHELTL
;
A
#
# COMPACT_ATOMS: atom_id res chain seq x y z
N MET A 1 11.35 14.77 -11.06
CA MET A 1 12.21 14.69 -9.87
C MET A 1 11.35 14.93 -8.64
N ASN A 2 11.05 13.87 -7.89
CA ASN A 2 10.03 13.88 -6.84
C ASN A 2 10.68 14.25 -5.49
N GLY A 3 10.62 15.54 -5.13
CA GLY A 3 11.10 16.04 -3.85
C GLY A 3 10.19 15.59 -2.71
N GLN A 4 10.39 14.38 -2.19
CA GLN A 4 9.87 14.02 -0.87
C GLN A 4 10.64 14.84 0.17
N THR A 5 9.98 15.84 0.75
CA THR A 5 10.54 16.67 1.82
C THR A 5 10.97 15.81 3.02
N PRO A 6 12.20 15.95 3.54
CA PRO A 6 12.73 15.12 4.63
C PRO A 6 11.90 15.22 5.92
N ALA A 7 11.12 16.29 6.07
CA ALA A 7 10.21 16.51 7.19
C ALA A 7 9.13 15.41 7.33
N ARG A 8 8.54 14.93 6.21
CA ARG A 8 7.45 13.94 6.26
C ARG A 8 7.93 12.57 6.78
N HIS A 9 9.22 12.28 6.65
CA HIS A 9 9.82 11.05 7.18
C HIS A 9 10.05 11.14 8.69
N TYR A 10 10.31 12.35 9.21
CA TYR A 10 10.52 12.60 10.64
C TYR A 10 9.22 12.50 11.44
N TYR A 11 8.13 13.13 10.98
CA TYR A 11 6.82 13.09 11.67
C TYR A 11 6.25 11.68 11.82
N LYS A 12 6.49 10.78 10.85
CA LYS A 12 6.05 9.39 10.94
C LYS A 12 6.74 8.60 12.06
N LYS A 13 7.93 9.04 12.51
CA LYS A 13 8.67 8.43 13.63
C LYS A 13 8.29 9.03 14.98
N LEU A 14 7.89 10.31 14.98
CA LEU A 14 7.52 11.02 16.21
C LEU A 14 6.26 10.45 16.87
N VAL A 15 5.29 9.99 16.08
CA VAL A 15 4.04 9.43 16.63
C VAL A 15 4.29 8.16 17.48
N PRO A 16 4.93 7.09 16.97
CA PRO A 16 5.18 5.91 17.79
C PRO A 16 6.16 6.17 18.95
N SER A 17 7.14 7.07 18.79
CA SER A 17 8.01 7.45 19.91
C SER A 17 7.28 8.22 21.00
N LEU A 18 6.36 9.13 20.63
CA LEU A 18 5.55 9.88 21.59
C LEU A 18 4.62 8.94 22.37
N ILE A 19 4.01 7.98 21.68
CA ILE A 19 3.15 6.95 22.30
C ILE A 19 3.96 6.13 23.32
N LEU A 20 5.18 5.69 22.98
CA LEU A 20 6.05 4.97 23.91
C LEU A 20 6.47 5.82 25.11
N ILE A 21 6.81 7.09 24.90
CA ILE A 21 7.22 7.99 25.98
C ILE A 21 6.05 8.26 26.94
N LEU A 22 4.86 8.54 26.41
CA LEU A 22 3.66 8.75 27.23
C LEU A 22 3.31 7.51 28.04
N ASN A 23 3.38 6.32 27.43
CA ASN A 23 3.15 5.06 28.14
C ASN A 23 4.24 4.80 29.18
N CYS A 24 5.52 5.08 28.87
CA CYS A 24 6.62 4.97 29.83
C CYS A 24 6.36 5.83 31.07
N ILE A 25 5.93 7.08 30.89
CA ILE A 25 5.60 8.00 31.99
C ILE A 25 4.40 7.48 32.79
N GLN A 26 3.36 6.97 32.12
CA GLN A 26 2.16 6.42 32.76
C GLN A 26 2.49 5.20 33.64
N PHE A 27 3.34 4.30 33.16
CA PHE A 27 3.78 3.12 33.93
C PHE A 27 4.78 3.47 35.03
N LEU A 28 5.66 4.48 34.84
CA LEU A 28 6.53 5.00 35.91
C LEU A 28 5.76 5.71 37.02
N SER A 29 4.61 6.30 36.68
CA SER A 29 3.77 7.08 37.59
C SER A 29 2.78 6.21 38.37
N HIS A 30 2.58 4.95 37.98
CA HIS A 30 1.83 3.98 38.78
C HIS A 30 2.77 3.32 39.80
N PRO A 31 2.31 3.08 41.04
CA PRO A 31 3.07 2.34 42.05
C PRO A 31 3.08 0.85 41.69
N ALA A 32 3.80 0.49 40.63
CA ALA A 32 4.05 -0.89 40.25
C ALA A 32 5.20 -1.46 41.07
N LYS A 33 5.15 -2.77 41.35
CA LYS A 33 6.24 -3.47 42.06
C LYS A 33 7.49 -3.70 41.20
N ALA A 34 7.45 -3.32 39.93
CA ALA A 34 8.56 -3.48 39.00
C ALA A 34 9.66 -2.45 39.24
N ASP A 35 10.92 -2.86 39.11
CA ASP A 35 12.06 -1.95 39.20
C ASP A 35 11.94 -0.85 38.12
N PRO A 36 11.77 0.43 38.50
CA PRO A 36 11.52 1.52 37.55
C PRO A 36 12.70 1.71 36.58
N ILE A 37 13.90 1.32 37.00
CA ILE A 37 15.13 1.34 36.18
C ILE A 37 15.03 0.31 35.05
N LEU A 38 14.57 -0.92 35.35
CA LEU A 38 14.41 -1.98 34.36
C LEU A 38 13.35 -1.60 33.33
N LEU A 39 12.21 -1.05 33.79
CA LEU A 39 11.15 -0.55 32.93
C LEU A 39 11.66 0.56 31.99
N ALA A 40 12.34 1.57 32.52
CA ALA A 40 12.91 2.65 31.71
C ALA A 40 13.93 2.15 30.67
N LEU A 41 14.75 1.16 31.03
CA LEU A 41 15.73 0.55 30.13
C LEU A 41 15.04 -0.16 28.96
N VAL A 42 14.03 -0.99 29.23
CA VAL A 42 13.29 -1.70 28.17
C VAL A 42 12.60 -0.72 27.22
N PHE A 43 11.96 0.32 27.75
CA PHE A 43 11.36 1.38 26.91
C PHE A 43 12.41 2.14 26.10
N ALA A 44 13.60 2.39 26.64
CA ALA A 44 14.70 3.02 25.90
C ALA A 44 15.20 2.13 24.76
N VAL A 45 15.26 0.81 24.95
CA VAL A 45 15.61 -0.16 23.90
C VAL A 45 14.55 -0.17 22.79
N TYR A 46 13.26 -0.13 23.15
CA TYR A 46 12.16 0.00 22.19
C TYR A 46 12.17 1.33 21.42
N LEU A 47 12.57 2.43 22.07
CA LEU A 47 12.79 3.71 21.40
C LEU A 47 13.96 3.62 20.42
N ALA A 48 15.11 3.10 20.84
CA ALA A 48 16.27 2.91 19.96
C ALA A 48 15.91 2.05 18.73
N PHE A 49 15.10 1.00 18.93
CA PHE A 49 14.58 0.15 17.86
C PHE A 49 13.83 0.92 16.77
N ILE A 50 12.91 1.82 17.13
CA ILE A 50 12.16 2.65 16.15
C ILE A 50 13.10 3.45 15.25
N TRP A 51 14.21 3.91 15.81
CA TRP A 51 15.19 4.72 15.10
C TRP A 51 16.17 3.89 14.27
N ILE A 52 16.56 2.69 14.73
CA ILE A 52 17.57 1.83 14.08
C ILE A 52 17.02 1.07 12.86
N ILE A 53 15.83 0.46 12.96
CA ILE A 53 15.27 -0.38 11.87
C ILE A 53 15.22 0.29 10.49
N PRO A 54 14.81 1.57 10.32
CA PRO A 54 14.77 2.16 8.99
C PRO A 54 16.14 2.25 8.30
N TYR A 55 17.24 2.10 9.04
CA TYR A 55 18.60 2.02 8.48
C TYR A 55 19.03 0.59 8.15
N VAL A 56 18.29 -0.40 8.63
CA VAL A 56 18.56 -1.82 8.38
C VAL A 56 17.90 -2.22 7.07
N ALA A 57 18.70 -2.44 6.03
CA ALA A 57 18.21 -2.79 4.70
C ALA A 57 17.75 -4.25 4.58
N SER A 58 18.21 -5.16 5.46
CA SER A 58 17.91 -6.58 5.36
C SER A 58 16.74 -7.00 6.25
N THR A 59 15.79 -7.73 5.67
CA THR A 59 14.63 -8.29 6.39
C THR A 59 15.07 -9.28 7.47
N ALA A 60 16.13 -10.06 7.24
CA ALA A 60 16.67 -11.02 8.20
C ALA A 60 17.17 -10.36 9.50
N VAL A 61 17.87 -9.22 9.41
CA VAL A 61 18.36 -8.50 10.60
C VAL A 61 17.19 -7.87 11.35
N SER A 62 16.19 -7.33 10.63
CA SER A 62 14.97 -6.85 11.28
C SER A 62 14.22 -7.96 12.03
N LEU A 63 14.20 -9.20 11.52
CA LEU A 63 13.61 -10.35 12.20
C LEU A 63 14.40 -10.75 13.44
N SER A 64 15.73 -10.75 13.34
CA SER A 64 16.60 -11.07 14.49
C SER A 64 16.39 -10.07 15.63
N ILE A 65 16.33 -8.77 15.33
CA ILE A 65 16.07 -7.74 16.34
C ILE A 65 14.67 -7.88 16.92
N PHE A 66 13.67 -8.21 16.09
CA PHE A 66 12.30 -8.44 16.53
C PHE A 66 12.19 -9.61 17.52
N ILE A 67 12.84 -10.74 17.22
CA ILE A 67 12.89 -11.91 18.11
C ILE A 67 13.61 -11.54 19.40
N GLY A 68 14.71 -10.79 19.32
CA GLY A 68 15.43 -10.30 20.50
C GLY A 68 14.57 -9.42 21.41
N LEU A 69 13.78 -8.51 20.84
CA LEU A 69 12.84 -7.68 21.59
C LEU A 69 11.69 -8.47 22.21
N TRP A 70 11.21 -9.49 21.49
CA TRP A 70 10.18 -10.37 22.02
C TRP A 70 10.70 -11.13 23.25
N LEU A 71 11.87 -11.78 23.14
CA LEU A 71 12.50 -12.46 24.28
C LEU A 71 12.82 -11.52 25.44
N LEU A 72 13.27 -10.29 25.14
CA LEU A 72 13.49 -9.26 26.16
C LEU A 72 12.19 -8.89 26.88
N THR A 73 11.07 -8.83 26.16
CA THR A 73 9.76 -8.52 26.74
C THR A 73 9.25 -9.66 27.62
N ASP A 74 9.40 -10.91 27.17
CA ASP A 74 9.03 -12.08 27.97
C ASP A 74 9.89 -12.19 29.24
N PHE A 75 11.19 -11.92 29.13
CA PHE A 75 12.10 -11.84 30.27
C PHE A 75 11.70 -10.71 31.25
N PHE A 76 11.41 -9.52 30.72
CA PHE A 76 10.93 -8.39 31.52
C PHE A 76 9.64 -8.75 32.27
N TRP A 77 8.74 -9.46 31.62
CA TRP A 77 7.48 -9.90 32.21
C TRP A 77 7.69 -10.96 33.31
N ALA A 78 8.61 -11.91 33.09
CA ALA A 78 8.99 -12.91 34.09
C ALA A 78 9.55 -12.25 35.37
N VAL A 79 10.44 -11.26 35.21
CA VAL A 79 11.10 -10.57 36.33
C VAL A 79 10.16 -9.62 37.06
N SER A 80 9.28 -8.92 36.32
CA SER A 80 8.42 -7.89 36.90
C SER A 80 7.27 -8.45 37.72
N GLY A 81 6.85 -9.71 37.48
CA GLY A 81 5.81 -10.40 38.23
C GLY A 81 4.42 -9.73 38.18
N GLN A 82 3.44 -10.39 37.55
CA GLN A 82 2.00 -10.05 37.54
C GLN A 82 1.56 -8.64 37.07
N GLU A 83 2.47 -7.68 36.88
CA GLU A 83 2.21 -6.38 36.25
C GLU A 83 2.04 -6.56 34.72
N GLN A 84 0.91 -7.16 34.32
CA GLN A 84 0.62 -7.56 32.94
C GLN A 84 0.59 -6.37 31.97
N GLY A 85 0.31 -5.15 32.45
CA GLY A 85 0.01 -3.99 31.60
C GLY A 85 1.16 -3.55 30.70
N ALA A 86 2.37 -3.40 31.24
CA ALA A 86 3.51 -2.88 30.47
C ALA A 86 4.01 -3.91 29.43
N ALA A 87 4.15 -5.17 29.83
CA ALA A 87 4.55 -6.25 28.93
C ALA A 87 3.51 -6.47 27.83
N PHE A 88 2.22 -6.49 28.18
CA PHE A 88 1.14 -6.60 27.19
C PHE A 88 1.15 -5.44 26.21
N PHE A 89 1.35 -4.21 26.68
CA PHE A 89 1.48 -3.04 25.81
C PHE A 89 2.66 -3.19 24.82
N LEU A 90 3.83 -3.63 25.29
CA LEU A 90 5.00 -3.84 24.44
C LEU A 90 4.78 -4.95 23.40
N LEU A 91 4.05 -6.01 23.75
CA LEU A 91 3.67 -7.09 22.83
C LEU A 91 2.67 -6.61 21.78
N VAL A 92 1.62 -5.87 22.18
CA VAL A 92 0.68 -5.25 21.23
C VAL A 92 1.42 -4.27 20.32
N PHE A 93 2.34 -3.47 20.86
CA PHE A 93 3.16 -2.56 20.07
C PHE A 93 4.00 -3.30 19.04
N LEU A 94 4.67 -4.39 19.44
CA LEU A 94 5.49 -5.23 18.57
C LEU A 94 4.65 -5.88 17.46
N MET A 95 3.44 -6.31 17.81
CA MET A 95 2.47 -6.90 16.89
C MET A 95 1.93 -5.89 15.85
N VAL A 96 1.58 -4.67 16.28
CA VAL A 96 1.18 -3.58 15.36
C VAL A 96 2.36 -3.20 14.46
N TYR A 97 3.57 -3.19 15.00
CA TYR A 97 4.79 -2.95 14.23
C TYR A 97 4.96 -4.00 13.13
N ALA A 98 4.86 -5.29 13.46
CA ALA A 98 4.92 -6.39 12.49
C ALA A 98 3.85 -6.23 11.39
N ALA A 99 2.61 -5.92 11.78
CA ALA A 99 1.49 -5.75 10.87
C ALA A 99 1.74 -4.65 9.82
N ILE A 100 2.43 -3.56 10.18
CA ILE A 100 2.66 -2.41 9.29
C ILE A 100 3.93 -2.56 8.46
N LYS A 101 5.02 -3.08 9.04
CA LYS A 101 6.36 -3.00 8.45
C LYS A 101 6.81 -4.26 7.72
N LEU A 102 6.30 -5.43 8.09
CA LEU A 102 6.74 -6.71 7.51
C LEU A 102 5.85 -7.15 6.34
N PRO A 103 6.38 -7.97 5.41
CA PRO A 103 5.55 -8.56 4.35
C PRO A 103 4.46 -9.46 4.96
N ALA A 104 3.29 -9.51 4.32
CA ALA A 104 2.07 -10.12 4.89
C ALA A 104 2.28 -11.55 5.40
N ARG A 105 3.06 -12.37 4.68
CA ARG A 105 3.37 -13.76 5.07
C ARG A 105 4.14 -13.84 6.39
N LEU A 106 5.19 -13.04 6.53
CA LEU A 106 6.02 -13.03 7.75
C LEU A 106 5.26 -12.41 8.91
N SER A 107 4.48 -11.35 8.67
CA SER A 107 3.64 -10.75 9.70
C SER A 107 2.66 -11.76 10.28
N LEU A 108 1.98 -12.55 9.45
CA LEU A 108 1.06 -13.58 9.93
C LEU A 108 1.76 -14.64 10.79
N ILE A 109 2.89 -15.17 10.31
CA ILE A 109 3.64 -16.19 11.05
C ILE A 109 4.10 -15.65 12.41
N LEU A 110 4.66 -14.44 12.44
CA LEU A 110 5.12 -13.82 13.68
C LEU A 110 3.99 -13.49 14.65
N THR A 111 2.85 -13.02 14.15
CA THR A 111 1.69 -12.73 15.00
C THR A 111 1.13 -14.01 15.61
N VAL A 112 1.00 -15.09 14.83
CA VAL A 112 0.56 -16.38 15.36
C VAL A 112 1.55 -16.90 16.40
N CYS A 113 2.86 -16.76 16.14
CA CYS A 113 3.91 -17.17 17.07
C CYS A 113 3.89 -16.33 18.36
N LEU A 114 3.68 -15.00 18.26
CA LEU A 114 3.53 -14.10 19.40
C LEU A 114 2.33 -14.45 20.27
N ILE A 115 1.16 -14.65 19.65
CA ILE A 115 -0.08 -15.01 20.36
C ILE A 115 0.09 -16.37 21.03
N GLY A 116 0.63 -17.36 20.31
CA GLY A 116 0.86 -18.71 20.83
C GLY A 116 1.88 -18.73 21.97
N GLY A 117 3.01 -18.02 21.82
CA GLY A 117 4.02 -17.92 22.85
C GLY A 117 3.54 -17.14 24.08
N ASN A 118 2.74 -16.09 23.89
CA ASN A 118 2.10 -15.37 25.00
C ASN A 118 1.12 -16.26 25.78
N ALA A 119 0.27 -17.01 25.07
CA ALA A 119 -0.65 -17.95 25.69
C ALA A 119 0.09 -19.06 26.46
N PHE A 120 1.17 -19.59 25.88
CA PHE A 120 2.03 -20.58 26.54
C PHE A 120 2.71 -20.01 27.79
N PHE A 121 3.17 -18.77 27.73
CA PHE A 121 3.82 -18.09 28.85
C PHE A 121 2.83 -17.81 30.00
N LEU A 122 1.63 -17.34 29.70
CA LEU A 122 0.55 -17.16 30.69
C LEU A 122 0.15 -18.48 31.37
N TYR A 123 0.07 -19.56 30.59
CA TYR A 123 -0.25 -20.88 31.12
C TYR A 123 0.88 -21.43 32.01
N SER A 124 2.15 -21.32 31.58
CA SER A 124 3.27 -21.96 32.26
C SER A 124 3.84 -21.19 33.46
N VAL A 125 3.80 -19.86 33.44
CA VAL A 125 4.44 -19.01 34.46
C VAL A 125 3.43 -18.49 35.49
N PHE A 126 2.21 -18.20 35.05
CA PHE A 126 1.21 -17.52 35.88
C PHE A 126 0.01 -18.39 36.25
N ASP A 127 -0.02 -19.67 35.85
CA ASP A 127 -1.15 -20.60 36.04
C ASP A 127 -2.51 -19.93 35.79
N SER A 128 -2.56 -19.08 34.75
CA SER A 128 -3.71 -18.21 34.51
C SER A 128 -4.93 -19.02 34.07
N SER A 129 -6.12 -18.56 34.46
CA SER A 129 -7.38 -19.20 34.09
C SER A 129 -7.56 -19.21 32.57
N TRP A 130 -8.26 -20.22 32.06
CA TRP A 130 -8.58 -20.32 30.63
C TRP A 130 -9.35 -19.09 30.13
N ASP A 131 -10.20 -18.50 30.96
CA ASP A 131 -10.95 -17.28 30.62
C ASP A 131 -10.03 -16.08 30.38
N ASP A 132 -8.96 -15.92 31.17
CA ASP A 132 -7.99 -14.84 31.03
C ASP A 132 -7.17 -15.00 29.75
N ILE A 133 -6.77 -16.25 29.45
CA ILE A 133 -6.02 -16.60 28.23
C ILE A 133 -6.89 -16.33 27.00
N ILE A 134 -8.15 -16.77 26.99
CA ILE A 134 -9.08 -16.57 25.87
C ILE A 134 -9.36 -15.08 25.67
N SER A 135 -9.59 -14.33 26.75
CA SER A 135 -9.79 -12.89 26.71
C SER A 135 -8.57 -12.17 26.09
N ASN A 136 -7.37 -12.53 26.53
CA ASN A 136 -6.12 -11.96 26.02
C ASN A 136 -5.94 -12.21 24.52
N ILE A 137 -6.11 -13.47 24.10
CA ILE A 137 -5.99 -13.88 22.69
C ILE A 137 -7.04 -13.14 21.84
N SER A 138 -8.28 -13.02 22.33
CA SER A 138 -9.36 -12.31 21.64
C SER A 138 -9.02 -10.84 21.40
N ILE A 139 -8.49 -10.14 22.41
CA ILE A 139 -8.04 -8.75 22.30
C ILE A 139 -6.90 -8.63 21.29
N MET A 140 -5.90 -9.52 21.35
CA MET A 140 -4.78 -9.50 20.41
C MET A 140 -5.26 -9.72 18.96
N ILE A 141 -6.08 -10.74 18.72
CA ILE A 141 -6.63 -11.03 17.37
C ILE A 141 -7.45 -9.83 16.87
N GLY A 142 -8.32 -9.26 17.70
CA GLY A 142 -9.14 -8.11 17.33
C GLY A 142 -8.30 -6.91 16.90
N LEU A 143 -7.26 -6.58 17.68
CA LEU A 143 -6.32 -5.51 17.33
C LEU A 143 -5.53 -5.84 16.05
N TYR A 144 -5.08 -7.08 15.87
CA TYR A 144 -4.41 -7.50 14.64
C TYR A 144 -5.23 -7.19 13.41
N VAL A 145 -6.47 -7.68 13.40
CA VAL A 145 -7.38 -7.60 12.27
C VAL A 145 -7.68 -6.14 11.98
N PHE A 146 -7.87 -5.33 13.01
CA PHE A 146 -8.10 -3.90 12.87
C PHE A 146 -6.93 -3.18 12.18
N PHE A 147 -5.71 -3.36 12.67
CA PHE A 147 -4.52 -2.71 12.09
C PHE A 147 -4.14 -3.28 10.71
N SER A 148 -4.29 -4.58 10.52
CA SER A 148 -4.08 -5.25 9.23
C SER A 148 -5.10 -4.77 8.19
N SER A 149 -6.37 -4.60 8.56
CA SER A 149 -7.42 -4.05 7.69
C SER A 149 -7.08 -2.62 7.22
N MET A 150 -6.55 -1.78 8.12
CA MET A 150 -6.06 -0.45 7.73
C MET A 150 -4.92 -0.52 6.70
N ARG A 151 -4.02 -1.49 6.84
CA ARG A 151 -2.96 -1.73 5.86
C ARG A 151 -3.52 -2.18 4.52
N PHE A 152 -4.40 -3.19 4.49
CA PHE A 152 -5.03 -3.67 3.26
C PHE A 152 -5.75 -2.54 2.52
N ARG A 153 -6.48 -1.67 3.24
CA ARG A 153 -7.12 -0.49 2.64
C ARG A 153 -6.12 0.48 2.02
N ARG A 154 -4.94 0.68 2.63
CA ARG A 154 -3.88 1.56 2.10
C ARG A 154 -3.24 0.96 0.85
N GLU A 155 -2.98 -0.34 0.84
CA GLU A 155 -2.43 -1.04 -0.32
C GLU A 155 -3.45 -1.02 -1.48
N ALA A 156 -4.72 -1.34 -1.21
CA ALA A 156 -5.80 -1.28 -2.19
C ALA A 156 -5.99 0.13 -2.77
N ARG A 157 -5.92 1.19 -1.94
CA ARG A 157 -5.99 2.58 -2.44
C ARG A 157 -4.83 2.94 -3.36
N LYS A 158 -3.61 2.54 -3.03
CA LYS A 158 -2.45 2.79 -3.90
C LYS A 158 -2.59 2.07 -5.23
N GLU A 159 -3.12 0.86 -5.23
CA GLU A 159 -3.35 0.11 -6.45
C GLU A 159 -4.48 0.74 -7.28
N ALA A 160 -5.57 1.17 -6.65
CA ALA A 160 -6.63 1.92 -7.30
C ALA A 160 -6.10 3.23 -7.91
N GLU A 161 -5.26 4.00 -7.19
CA GLU A 161 -4.64 5.22 -7.71
C GLU A 161 -3.75 4.95 -8.93
N ARG A 162 -2.98 3.85 -8.93
CA ARG A 162 -2.19 3.42 -10.08
C ARG A 162 -3.07 3.07 -11.28
N ASN A 163 -4.11 2.27 -11.05
CA ASN A 163 -5.05 1.86 -12.08
C ASN A 163 -5.77 3.07 -12.68
N HIS A 164 -6.18 4.04 -11.85
CA HIS A 164 -6.79 5.28 -12.33
C HIS A 164 -5.81 6.12 -13.17
N ALA A 165 -4.55 6.20 -12.75
CA ALA A 165 -3.52 6.91 -13.52
C ALA A 165 -3.24 6.23 -14.88
N GLU A 166 -3.28 4.91 -14.94
CA GLU A 166 -3.16 4.15 -16.18
C GLU A 166 -4.39 4.34 -17.08
N LEU A 167 -5.60 4.28 -16.51
CA LEU A 167 -6.85 4.52 -17.23
C LEU A 167 -6.88 5.93 -17.85
N ALA A 168 -6.42 6.94 -17.10
CA ALA A 168 -6.33 8.31 -17.59
C ALA A 168 -5.40 8.43 -18.81
N LYS A 169 -4.27 7.72 -18.81
CA LYS A 169 -3.37 7.68 -19.97
C LYS A 169 -4.02 7.01 -21.18
N MET A 170 -4.69 5.88 -20.96
CA MET A 170 -5.42 5.16 -22.02
C MET A 170 -6.53 6.03 -22.63
N HIS A 171 -7.27 6.78 -21.80
CA HIS A 171 -8.29 7.71 -22.29
C HIS A 171 -7.72 8.78 -23.23
N VAL A 172 -6.59 9.39 -22.87
CA VAL A 172 -5.93 10.39 -23.72
C VAL A 172 -5.48 9.79 -25.05
N GLN A 173 -4.93 8.57 -25.03
CA GLN A 173 -4.55 7.87 -26.26
C GLN A 173 -5.75 7.55 -27.15
N LEU A 174 -6.86 7.12 -26.55
CA LEU A 174 -8.08 6.82 -27.28
C LEU A 174 -8.70 8.07 -27.91
N GLU A 175 -8.71 9.19 -27.20
CA GLU A 175 -9.16 10.48 -27.77
C GLU A 175 -8.30 10.92 -28.94
N HIS A 176 -6.98 10.74 -28.86
CA HIS A 176 -6.07 11.05 -29.96
C HIS A 176 -6.35 10.18 -31.18
N ALA A 177 -6.43 8.86 -30.98
CA ALA A 177 -6.75 7.91 -32.06
C ALA A 177 -8.12 8.20 -32.68
N HIS A 178 -9.11 8.59 -31.87
CA HIS A 178 -10.43 8.95 -32.37
C HIS A 178 -10.40 10.21 -33.24
N LYS A 179 -9.63 11.24 -32.83
CA LYS A 179 -9.43 12.46 -33.63
C LYS A 179 -8.70 12.17 -34.95
N GLU A 180 -7.67 11.33 -34.92
CA GLU A 180 -6.96 10.91 -36.14
C GLU A 180 -7.89 10.14 -37.09
N LEU A 181 -8.71 9.25 -36.56
CA LEU A 181 -9.67 8.49 -37.35
C LEU A 181 -10.75 9.39 -37.96
N GLN A 182 -11.27 10.36 -37.20
CA GLN A 182 -12.19 11.38 -37.75
C GLN A 182 -11.54 12.20 -38.87
N LYS A 183 -10.27 12.59 -38.70
CA LYS A 183 -9.54 13.33 -39.72
C LYS A 183 -9.35 12.50 -40.99
N ALA A 184 -8.89 11.26 -40.87
CA ALA A 184 -8.74 10.34 -42.00
C ALA A 184 -10.07 10.08 -42.72
N HIS A 185 -11.17 9.97 -41.96
CA HIS A 185 -12.50 9.77 -42.53
C HIS A 185 -12.98 11.00 -43.31
N ALA A 186 -12.68 12.22 -42.84
CA ALA A 186 -12.98 13.45 -43.56
C ALA A 186 -12.16 13.57 -44.85
N GLU A 187 -10.86 13.27 -44.80
CA GLU A 187 -9.97 13.27 -45.97
C GLU A 187 -10.43 12.26 -47.04
N LEU A 188 -10.82 11.04 -46.63
CA LEU A 188 -11.38 10.03 -47.54
C LEU A 188 -12.69 10.50 -48.18
N GLN A 189 -13.55 11.17 -47.43
CA GLN A 189 -14.82 11.69 -47.94
C GLN A 189 -14.58 12.81 -48.96
N GLU A 190 -13.64 13.72 -48.70
CA GLU A 190 -13.24 14.77 -49.66
C GLU A 190 -12.66 14.16 -50.95
N ALA A 191 -11.76 13.19 -50.82
CA ALA A 191 -11.18 12.49 -51.97
C ALA A 191 -12.24 11.75 -52.80
N SER A 192 -13.23 11.13 -52.14
CA SER A 192 -14.33 10.45 -52.82
C SER A 192 -15.26 11.43 -53.56
N VAL A 193 -15.50 12.63 -53.01
CA VAL A 193 -16.30 13.66 -53.70
C VAL A 193 -15.53 14.21 -54.90
N LEU A 194 -14.23 14.43 -54.74
CA LEU A 194 -13.36 14.91 -55.81
C LEU A 194 -13.29 13.90 -56.98
N SER A 195 -13.09 12.61 -56.68
CA SER A 195 -13.03 11.56 -57.70
C SER A 195 -14.34 11.44 -58.48
N LEU A 196 -15.49 11.54 -57.79
CA LEU A 196 -16.80 11.55 -58.42
C LEU A 196 -16.96 12.74 -59.37
N ARG A 197 -16.52 13.94 -58.96
CA ARG A 197 -16.55 15.14 -59.82
C ARG A 197 -15.68 14.99 -61.06
N TYR A 198 -14.47 14.43 -60.91
CA TYR A 198 -13.58 14.15 -62.04
C TYR A 198 -14.20 13.16 -63.02
N ALA A 199 -14.75 12.05 -62.52
CA ALA A 199 -15.42 11.05 -63.36
C ALA A 199 -16.60 11.65 -64.14
N VAL A 200 -17.41 12.52 -63.50
CA VAL A 200 -18.51 13.22 -64.19
C VAL A 200 -18.01 14.18 -65.27
N LEU A 201 -16.91 14.91 -65.03
CA LEU A 201 -16.31 15.81 -66.01
C LEU A 201 -15.71 15.06 -67.21
N GLU A 202 -15.02 13.95 -66.94
CA GLU A 202 -14.48 13.08 -67.98
C GLU A 202 -15.61 12.50 -68.84
N GLU A 203 -16.68 12.02 -68.22
CA GLU A 203 -17.84 11.49 -68.92
C GLU A 203 -18.49 12.55 -69.83
N ARG A 204 -18.65 13.78 -69.33
CA ARG A 204 -19.14 14.89 -70.16
C ARG A 204 -18.23 15.20 -71.34
N THR A 205 -16.92 15.12 -71.13
CA THR A 205 -15.93 15.36 -72.19
C THR A 205 -15.97 14.25 -73.25
N ARG A 206 -16.16 12.99 -72.82
CA ARG A 206 -16.38 11.85 -73.71
C ARG A 206 -17.64 12.04 -74.55
N ILE A 207 -18.77 12.36 -73.92
CA ILE A 207 -20.05 12.62 -74.61
C ILE A 207 -19.89 13.76 -75.63
N ALA A 208 -19.27 14.87 -75.26
CA ALA A 208 -19.06 16.00 -76.17
C ALA A 208 -18.22 15.61 -77.39
N ARG A 209 -17.21 14.76 -77.21
CA ARG A 209 -16.39 14.23 -78.30
C ARG A 209 -17.19 13.28 -79.21
N ASP A 210 -17.94 12.34 -78.64
CA ASP A 210 -18.79 11.43 -79.41
C ASP A 210 -19.85 12.20 -80.23
N ILE A 211 -20.48 13.23 -79.65
CA ILE A 211 -21.43 14.11 -80.36
C ILE A 211 -20.73 14.89 -81.47
N HIS A 212 -19.53 15.43 -81.20
CA HIS A 212 -18.75 16.12 -82.22
C HIS A 212 -18.40 15.19 -83.38
N ASP A 213 -17.93 13.97 -83.10
CA ASP A 213 -17.55 13.02 -84.14
C ASP A 213 -18.78 12.54 -84.93
N SER A 214 -19.94 12.31 -84.28
CA SER A 214 -21.16 11.91 -84.98
C SER A 214 -21.69 13.00 -85.93
N ILE A 215 -21.71 14.26 -85.49
CA ILE A 215 -22.14 15.40 -86.32
C ILE A 215 -21.12 15.69 -87.43
N GLY A 216 -19.83 15.58 -87.12
CA GLY A 216 -18.76 15.75 -88.10
C GLY A 216 -18.81 14.69 -89.22
N HIS A 217 -19.19 13.46 -88.89
CA HIS A 217 -19.36 12.38 -89.86
C HIS A 217 -20.61 12.58 -90.75
N GLU A 218 -21.69 13.15 -90.20
CA GLU A 218 -22.90 13.44 -90.98
C GLU A 218 -22.74 14.63 -91.95
N LEU A 219 -21.79 15.54 -91.71
CA LEU A 219 -21.57 16.73 -92.56
C LEU A 219 -20.45 16.55 -93.60
N THR A 220 -19.77 15.40 -93.61
CA THR A 220 -18.71 15.08 -94.58
C THR A 220 -19.13 14.04 -95.63
N LEU A 221 -20.36 13.54 -95.55
CA LEU A 221 -21.04 12.67 -96.53
C LEU A 221 -22.10 13.47 -97.30
#